data_AF-A0A7V6UMZ9-F1
#
_entry.id   AF-A0A7V6UMZ9-F1
#
_cell.length_a   1.000
_cell.length_b   1.000
_cell.length_c   1.000
_cell.angle_alpha   90.00
_cell.angle_beta   90.00
_cell.angle_gamma   90.00
#
_symmetry.space_group_name_H-M   'P 1'
#
loop_
_entity.id
_entity.type
_entity.pdbx_description
1 polymer ?
#
loop_
_entity_poly.entity_id
_entity_poly.type
_entity_poly.pdbx_seq_one_letter_code
_entity_poly.pdbx_strand_id
1 'polypeptide(L)'
;MKKWTGFILGWMLILLLAGCLDKSELESLSQKLNHSAGDYIDGSMEIVLDHTFKLDGGYKANSYKFVANGNETFQNLKDSDKSKMLRNMMTIIEENVDYYGSVECGNNYICDIKGVTIKTGNDTYFAEYRSESDGKPSAFFLNEEPFPKVNYSVPTGASTKNPEDYNSKGEYKPVKNMTQDEIQDELEQMLDESLNGNSADYNSKGEYKPVEEMTQEEIQAELEQMLGDSLGQ
;
A
#
# COMPACT_ATOMS: atom_id res chain seq x y z
N MET A 1 -41.97 13.98 -28.22
CA MET A 1 -40.86 14.91 -27.89
C MET A 1 -41.09 15.47 -26.50
N LYS A 2 -40.48 14.86 -25.47
CA LYS A 2 -40.48 15.37 -24.10
C LYS A 2 -39.10 15.99 -23.85
N LYS A 3 -39.06 17.31 -23.67
CA LYS A 3 -37.89 18.04 -23.19
C LYS A 3 -37.83 17.85 -21.67
N TRP A 4 -36.72 17.34 -21.16
CA TRP A 4 -36.35 17.44 -19.75
C TRP A 4 -34.98 18.10 -19.69
N THR A 5 -35.03 19.42 -19.50
CA THR A 5 -33.93 20.27 -19.07
C THR A 5 -33.95 20.30 -17.55
N GLY A 6 -32.84 20.03 -16.90
CA GLY A 6 -32.65 20.42 -15.51
C GLY A 6 -31.80 19.46 -14.69
N PHE A 7 -30.48 19.61 -14.77
CA PHE A 7 -29.59 19.41 -13.63
C PHE A 7 -28.38 20.33 -13.81
N ILE A 8 -28.56 21.56 -13.35
CA ILE A 8 -27.49 22.51 -13.04
C ILE A 8 -27.63 22.78 -11.53
N LEU A 9 -26.50 22.82 -10.83
CA LEU A 9 -26.30 23.24 -9.43
C LEU A 9 -26.65 22.22 -8.34
N GLY A 10 -25.70 21.33 -8.06
CA GLY A 10 -25.44 20.83 -6.71
C GLY A 10 -24.17 21.49 -6.15
N TRP A 11 -24.32 22.71 -5.62
CA TRP A 11 -23.74 23.17 -4.35
C TRP A 11 -22.38 22.54 -3.95
N MET A 12 -21.21 23.16 -4.12
CA MET A 12 -20.81 24.52 -3.73
C MET A 12 -21.34 24.93 -2.34
N LEU A 13 -20.99 24.12 -1.33
CA LEU A 13 -21.13 24.50 0.08
C LEU A 13 -20.00 23.95 0.95
N ILE A 14 -18.78 24.45 0.74
CA ILE A 14 -17.78 24.58 1.82
C ILE A 14 -17.06 25.92 1.63
N LEU A 15 -17.77 27.00 1.97
CA LEU A 15 -17.18 28.26 2.37
C LEU A 15 -17.55 28.43 3.84
N LEU A 16 -16.60 28.15 4.74
CA LEU A 16 -16.42 28.78 6.06
C LEU A 16 -15.49 27.93 6.94
N LEU A 17 -14.18 27.96 6.66
CA LEU A 17 -13.20 28.13 7.73
C LEU A 17 -12.10 29.07 7.22
N ALA A 18 -12.00 30.19 7.92
CA ALA A 18 -11.17 31.33 7.60
C ALA A 18 -9.70 31.08 7.96
N GLY A 19 -8.83 31.58 7.09
CA GLY A 19 -7.37 31.52 7.20
C GLY A 19 -6.82 30.84 5.96
N CYS A 20 -6.40 31.64 4.99
CA CYS A 20 -5.88 31.19 3.69
C CYS A 20 -4.85 30.07 3.86
N LEU A 21 -5.31 28.82 3.72
CA LEU A 21 -4.43 27.74 3.33
C LEU A 21 -4.15 27.91 1.85
N ASP A 22 -2.90 27.78 1.44
CA ASP A 22 -2.56 27.64 0.03
C ASP A 22 -3.05 26.27 -0.47
N LYS A 23 -4.36 26.20 -0.73
CA LYS A 23 -5.06 25.00 -1.19
C LYS A 23 -4.55 24.55 -2.56
N SER A 24 -3.79 25.39 -3.26
CA SER A 24 -3.31 25.13 -4.61
C SER A 24 -2.35 23.92 -4.67
N GLU A 25 -1.53 23.71 -3.64
CA GLU A 25 -0.63 22.53 -3.58
C GLU A 25 -1.41 21.24 -3.39
N LEU A 26 -2.40 21.23 -2.48
CA LEU A 26 -3.28 20.08 -2.28
C LEU A 26 -4.14 19.79 -3.52
N GLU A 27 -4.62 20.83 -4.20
CA GLU A 27 -5.37 20.70 -5.46
C GLU A 27 -4.48 20.19 -6.60
N SER A 28 -3.23 20.66 -6.70
CA SER A 28 -2.24 20.16 -7.65
C SER A 28 -1.93 18.68 -7.39
N LEU A 29 -1.73 18.30 -6.13
CA LEU A 29 -1.51 16.91 -5.74
C LEU A 29 -2.74 16.05 -6.05
N SER A 30 -3.94 16.51 -5.72
CA SER A 30 -5.20 15.86 -6.09
C SER A 30 -5.31 15.64 -7.60
N GLN A 31 -4.92 16.62 -8.43
CA GLN A 31 -4.92 16.46 -9.89
C GLN A 31 -3.95 15.37 -10.37
N LYS A 32 -2.74 15.31 -9.80
CA LYS A 32 -1.76 14.26 -10.12
C LYS A 32 -2.28 12.88 -9.73
N LEU A 33 -2.88 12.77 -8.55
CA LEU A 33 -3.48 11.53 -8.06
C LEU A 33 -4.69 11.09 -8.91
N ASN A 34 -5.55 12.04 -9.31
CA ASN A 34 -6.64 11.77 -10.26
C ASN A 34 -6.13 11.24 -11.60
N HIS A 35 -5.06 11.84 -12.13
CA HIS A 35 -4.45 11.38 -13.37
C HIS A 35 -3.89 9.96 -13.25
N SER A 36 -3.25 9.65 -12.11
CA SER A 36 -2.70 8.32 -11.82
C SER A 36 -3.77 7.25 -11.62
N ALA A 37 -4.84 7.59 -10.91
CA ALA A 37 -6.00 6.71 -10.74
C ALA A 37 -6.78 6.50 -12.04
N GLY A 38 -6.66 7.39 -13.02
CA GLY A 38 -7.18 7.22 -14.38
C GLY A 38 -8.64 6.80 -14.40
N ASP A 39 -8.93 5.73 -15.14
CA ASP A 39 -10.29 5.20 -15.33
C ASP A 39 -10.70 4.20 -14.23
N TYR A 40 -10.04 4.18 -13.07
CA TYR A 40 -10.35 3.27 -11.95
C TYR A 40 -11.27 3.90 -10.89
N ILE A 41 -11.47 5.22 -10.91
CA ILE A 41 -12.31 5.93 -9.94
C ILE A 41 -13.50 6.61 -10.61
N ASP A 42 -14.60 6.72 -9.87
CA ASP A 42 -15.77 7.50 -10.26
C ASP A 42 -15.56 8.96 -9.87
N GLY A 43 -15.40 9.82 -10.88
CA GLY A 43 -15.26 11.25 -10.69
C GLY A 43 -13.84 11.67 -10.32
N SER A 44 -13.67 12.28 -9.15
CA SER A 44 -12.39 12.84 -8.70
C SER A 44 -12.15 12.57 -7.22
N MET A 45 -10.89 12.42 -6.83
CA MET A 45 -10.46 12.36 -5.45
C MET A 45 -10.84 13.63 -4.68
N GLU A 46 -11.55 13.42 -3.59
CA GLU A 46 -11.91 14.44 -2.61
C GLU A 46 -10.77 14.59 -1.59
N ILE A 47 -10.43 15.84 -1.27
CA ILE A 47 -9.50 16.15 -0.18
C ILE A 47 -10.32 16.25 1.11
N VAL A 48 -10.11 15.31 2.03
CA VAL A 48 -10.85 15.22 3.29
C VAL A 48 -9.93 15.62 4.44
N LEU A 49 -10.35 16.60 5.23
CA LEU A 49 -9.70 16.92 6.50
C LEU A 49 -9.99 15.79 7.50
N ASP A 50 -8.94 15.12 7.95
CA ASP A 50 -9.01 14.01 8.90
C ASP A 50 -8.98 14.55 10.34
N HIS A 51 -7.93 15.31 10.69
CA HIS A 51 -7.72 15.84 12.03
C HIS A 51 -7.04 17.22 12.01
N THR A 52 -7.27 18.02 13.05
CA THR A 52 -6.53 19.27 13.29
C THR A 52 -5.78 19.17 14.62
N PHE A 53 -4.49 19.44 14.58
CA PHE A 53 -3.60 19.45 15.74
C PHE A 53 -3.08 20.86 16.00
N LYS A 54 -2.85 21.18 17.27
CA LYS A 54 -2.09 22.38 17.67
C LYS A 54 -0.68 21.94 18.00
N LEU A 55 0.29 22.61 17.39
CA LEU A 55 1.70 22.40 17.66
C LEU A 55 2.20 23.50 18.62
N ASP A 56 3.30 23.23 19.29
CA ASP A 56 3.97 24.22 20.12
C ASP A 56 4.39 25.45 19.28
N GLY A 57 4.46 26.62 19.92
CA GLY A 57 4.78 27.87 19.22
C GLY A 57 3.60 28.48 18.44
N GLY A 58 2.39 27.94 18.55
CA GLY A 58 1.18 28.51 17.95
C GLY A 58 0.90 28.05 16.52
N TYR A 59 1.68 27.10 16.01
CA TYR A 59 1.44 26.44 14.74
C TYR A 59 0.21 25.53 14.81
N LYS A 60 -0.43 25.33 13.66
CA LYS A 60 -1.52 24.35 13.50
C LYS A 60 -1.15 23.38 12.40
N ALA A 61 -1.38 22.11 12.63
CA ALA A 61 -1.27 21.09 11.62
C ALA A 61 -2.66 20.58 11.26
N ASN A 62 -2.99 20.55 9.97
CA ASN A 62 -4.18 19.90 9.47
C ASN A 62 -3.75 18.62 8.75
N SER A 63 -4.35 17.51 9.11
CA SER A 63 -4.10 16.24 8.47
C SER A 63 -5.16 15.96 7.42
N TYR A 64 -4.74 15.55 6.23
CA TYR A 64 -5.61 15.32 5.08
C TYR A 64 -5.47 13.90 4.53
N LYS A 65 -6.58 13.39 3.99
CA LYS A 65 -6.66 12.14 3.23
C LYS A 65 -7.26 12.43 1.85
N PHE A 66 -6.77 11.74 0.83
CA PHE A 66 -7.39 11.75 -0.49
C PHE A 66 -8.35 10.57 -0.59
N VAL A 67 -9.63 10.84 -0.87
CA VAL A 67 -10.68 9.81 -0.89
C VAL A 67 -11.36 9.77 -2.24
N ALA A 68 -11.50 8.59 -2.83
CA ALA A 68 -12.28 8.39 -4.05
C ALA A 68 -13.22 7.17 -3.93
N ASN A 69 -14.21 7.12 -4.79
CA ASN A 69 -15.02 5.92 -5.02
C ASN A 69 -14.42 5.16 -6.20
N GLY A 70 -14.07 3.89 -6.02
CA GLY A 70 -13.59 3.01 -7.06
C GLY A 70 -14.75 2.48 -7.90
N ASN A 71 -14.60 2.48 -9.21
CA ASN A 71 -15.63 2.04 -10.15
C ASN A 71 -15.58 0.51 -10.40
N GLU A 72 -16.42 0.01 -11.31
CA GLU A 72 -16.47 -1.42 -11.65
C GLU A 72 -15.12 -1.96 -12.16
N THR A 73 -14.35 -1.15 -12.91
CA THR A 73 -13.02 -1.53 -13.38
C THR A 73 -12.09 -1.79 -12.20
N PHE A 74 -12.05 -0.88 -11.22
CA PHE A 74 -11.25 -1.05 -10.00
C PHE A 74 -11.70 -2.24 -9.17
N GLN A 75 -13.01 -2.44 -9.02
CA GLN A 75 -13.57 -3.52 -8.23
C GLN A 75 -13.18 -4.90 -8.79
N ASN A 76 -13.09 -5.01 -10.12
CA ASN A 76 -12.69 -6.21 -10.84
C ASN A 76 -11.16 -6.42 -10.94
N LEU A 77 -10.34 -5.48 -10.46
CA LEU A 77 -8.90 -5.69 -10.37
C LEU A 77 -8.59 -6.83 -9.40
N LYS A 78 -7.53 -7.58 -9.69
CA LYS A 78 -6.92 -8.46 -8.69
C LYS A 78 -6.37 -7.61 -7.56
N ASP A 79 -6.34 -8.14 -6.34
CA ASP A 79 -5.86 -7.38 -5.19
C ASP A 79 -4.39 -6.93 -5.36
N SER A 80 -3.56 -7.73 -6.03
CA SER A 80 -2.20 -7.33 -6.43
C SER A 80 -2.16 -6.06 -7.29
N ASP A 81 -3.11 -5.92 -8.22
CA ASP A 81 -3.20 -4.76 -9.11
C ASP A 81 -3.76 -3.54 -8.37
N LYS A 82 -4.69 -3.74 -7.42
CA LYS A 82 -5.18 -2.67 -6.53
C LYS A 82 -4.04 -2.15 -5.65
N SER A 83 -3.25 -3.04 -5.04
CA SER A 83 -2.09 -2.67 -4.22
C SER A 83 -1.04 -1.93 -5.05
N LYS A 84 -0.72 -2.40 -6.26
CA LYS A 84 0.20 -1.69 -7.18
C LYS A 84 -0.29 -0.29 -7.54
N MET A 85 -1.59 -0.15 -7.80
CA MET A 85 -2.19 1.15 -8.12
C MET A 85 -2.06 2.12 -6.94
N LEU A 86 -2.44 1.68 -5.74
CA LEU A 86 -2.31 2.48 -4.51
C LEU A 86 -0.86 2.82 -4.18
N ARG A 87 0.10 1.91 -4.41
CA ARG A 87 1.55 2.19 -4.30
C ARG A 87 1.99 3.32 -5.23
N ASN A 88 1.61 3.26 -6.51
CA ASN A 88 1.95 4.32 -7.46
C ASN A 88 1.41 5.69 -7.00
N MET A 89 0.21 5.73 -6.42
CA MET A 89 -0.33 6.96 -5.83
C MET A 89 0.45 7.42 -4.60
N MET A 90 0.92 6.52 -3.76
CA MET A 90 1.79 6.88 -2.63
C MET A 90 3.12 7.44 -3.09
N THR A 91 3.76 6.88 -4.11
CA THR A 91 4.98 7.45 -4.70
C THR A 91 4.74 8.88 -5.20
N ILE A 92 3.59 9.16 -5.80
CA ILE A 92 3.23 10.54 -6.18
C ILE A 92 3.12 11.44 -4.95
N ILE A 93 2.56 10.97 -3.83
CA ILE A 93 2.54 11.75 -2.59
C ILE A 93 3.97 12.01 -2.14
N GLU A 94 4.80 10.98 -2.01
CA GLU A 94 6.20 11.06 -1.56
C GLU A 94 7.04 12.04 -2.39
N GLU A 95 6.85 12.08 -3.71
CA GLU A 95 7.56 13.01 -4.60
C GLU A 95 7.10 14.48 -4.45
N ASN A 96 5.97 14.73 -3.77
CA ASN A 96 5.33 16.04 -3.68
C ASN A 96 5.18 16.56 -2.25
N VAL A 97 5.56 15.78 -1.26
CA VAL A 97 5.56 16.17 0.15
C VAL A 97 7.00 16.16 0.67
N ASP A 98 7.23 16.84 1.80
CA ASP A 98 8.53 16.75 2.47
C ASP A 98 8.72 15.40 3.17
N TYR A 99 9.90 15.22 3.77
CA TYR A 99 10.29 14.00 4.48
C TYR A 99 9.25 13.51 5.51
N TYR A 100 8.49 14.42 6.10
CA TYR A 100 7.50 14.10 7.14
C TYR A 100 6.10 13.85 6.57
N GLY A 101 5.96 13.75 5.25
CA GLY A 101 4.65 13.64 4.62
C GLY A 101 3.89 14.97 4.66
N SER A 102 4.59 16.09 4.79
CA SER A 102 3.97 17.38 5.03
C SER A 102 4.27 18.42 3.95
N VAL A 103 3.35 19.37 3.78
CA VAL A 103 3.51 20.52 2.88
C VAL A 103 3.10 21.81 3.61
N GLU A 104 3.78 22.90 3.31
CA GLU A 104 3.48 24.20 3.91
C GLU A 104 2.22 24.79 3.29
N CYS A 105 1.10 24.72 4.01
CA CYS A 105 -0.18 25.24 3.54
C CYS A 105 -0.43 26.68 4.01
N GLY A 106 0.55 27.56 3.90
CA GLY A 106 0.42 28.97 4.26
C GLY A 106 0.88 29.32 5.69
N ASN A 107 0.66 30.58 6.08
CA ASN A 107 1.31 31.17 7.26
C ASN A 107 0.95 30.45 8.57
N ASN A 108 1.91 29.68 9.09
CA ASN A 108 1.82 28.86 10.32
C ASN A 108 0.90 27.64 10.24
N TYR A 109 0.65 27.12 9.03
CA TYR A 109 -0.10 25.89 8.81
C TYR A 109 0.74 24.84 8.10
N ILE A 110 0.80 23.65 8.71
CA ILE A 110 1.39 22.46 8.10
C ILE A 110 0.24 21.56 7.65
N CYS A 111 0.28 21.08 6.42
CA CYS A 111 -0.62 20.04 5.93
C CYS A 111 0.09 18.69 6.02
N ASP A 112 -0.40 17.80 6.85
CA ASP A 112 0.10 16.43 7.01
C ASP A 112 -0.73 15.49 6.13
N ILE A 113 -0.12 14.93 5.08
CA ILE A 113 -0.80 14.06 4.13
C ILE A 113 -0.75 12.63 4.63
N LYS A 114 -1.90 12.07 4.99
CA LYS A 114 -2.00 10.71 5.52
C LYS A 114 -2.04 9.63 4.47
N GLY A 115 -2.39 9.94 3.22
CA GLY A 115 -2.43 8.96 2.14
C GLY A 115 -3.75 8.96 1.36
N VAL A 116 -4.06 7.80 0.76
CA VAL A 116 -5.16 7.62 -0.19
C VAL A 116 -6.12 6.53 0.29
N THR A 117 -7.42 6.75 0.08
CA THR A 117 -8.50 5.79 0.36
C THR A 117 -9.39 5.65 -0.87
N ILE A 118 -9.64 4.41 -1.30
CA ILE A 118 -10.59 4.07 -2.36
C ILE A 118 -11.69 3.19 -1.79
N LYS A 119 -12.94 3.63 -1.93
CA LYS A 119 -14.13 2.91 -1.46
C LYS A 119 -14.84 2.26 -2.65
N THR A 120 -15.21 1.00 -2.56
CA THR A 120 -15.99 0.33 -3.62
C THR A 120 -17.00 -0.62 -2.99
N GLY A 121 -18.30 -0.34 -3.20
CA GLY A 121 -19.36 -1.04 -2.48
C GLY A 121 -19.21 -0.92 -0.96
N ASN A 122 -19.00 -2.05 -0.28
CA ASN A 122 -18.74 -2.11 1.17
C ASN A 122 -17.25 -2.19 1.51
N ASP A 123 -16.39 -2.32 0.52
CA ASP A 123 -14.96 -2.52 0.71
C ASP A 123 -14.26 -1.15 0.74
N THR A 124 -13.23 -1.05 1.58
CA THR A 124 -12.37 0.12 1.67
C THR A 124 -10.94 -0.33 1.53
N TYR A 125 -10.24 0.27 0.57
CA TYR A 125 -8.83 0.08 0.34
C TYR A 125 -8.13 1.38 0.68
N PHE A 126 -7.00 1.32 1.36
CA PHE A 126 -6.22 2.51 1.61
C PHE A 126 -4.73 2.21 1.61
N ALA A 127 -3.98 3.26 1.35
CA ALA A 127 -2.55 3.33 1.57
C ALA A 127 -2.29 4.54 2.46
N GLU A 128 -1.68 4.31 3.61
CA GLU A 128 -1.34 5.37 4.56
C GLU A 128 0.15 5.66 4.54
N TYR A 129 0.49 6.95 4.61
CA TYR A 129 1.83 7.44 4.91
C TYR A 129 2.07 7.30 6.42
N ARG A 130 2.95 6.38 6.82
CA ARG A 130 3.52 6.41 8.16
C ARG A 130 4.95 6.89 8.09
N SER A 131 5.24 7.95 8.85
CA SER A 131 6.61 8.30 9.16
C SER A 131 7.10 7.28 10.20
N GLU A 132 7.96 6.36 9.77
CA GLU A 132 8.65 5.48 10.70
C GLU A 132 9.69 6.26 11.51
N SER A 133 10.23 5.67 12.57
CA SER A 133 11.25 6.33 13.41
C SER A 133 12.54 6.68 12.67
N ASP A 134 12.80 6.01 11.54
CA ASP A 134 13.89 6.37 10.63
C ASP A 134 13.49 7.50 9.67
N GLY A 135 12.19 7.82 9.58
CA GLY A 135 11.59 8.86 8.76
C GLY A 135 11.31 8.45 7.31
N LYS A 136 11.46 7.17 6.96
CA LYS A 136 11.05 6.68 5.65
C LYS A 136 9.53 6.46 5.60
N PRO A 137 8.90 6.76 4.47
CA PRO A 137 7.51 6.40 4.25
C PRO A 137 7.34 4.89 4.06
N SER A 138 6.37 4.30 4.75
CA SER A 138 5.90 2.95 4.47
C SER A 138 4.40 2.97 4.17
N ALA A 139 4.01 2.39 3.03
CA ALA A 139 2.63 2.27 2.59
C ALA A 139 2.00 1.00 3.18
N PHE A 140 0.99 1.15 4.03
CA PHE A 140 0.24 0.03 4.60
C PHE A 140 -1.06 -0.23 3.81
N PHE A 141 -1.33 -1.50 3.48
CA PHE A 141 -2.55 -1.93 2.80
C PHE A 141 -3.44 -2.73 3.76
N LEU A 142 -4.53 -2.15 4.27
CA LEU A 142 -5.54 -2.94 4.99
C LEU A 142 -6.47 -3.62 3.98
N ASN A 143 -6.14 -4.87 3.71
CA ASN A 143 -6.94 -5.99 3.16
C ASN A 143 -6.01 -7.06 2.56
N GLU A 144 -4.69 -6.85 2.57
CA GLU A 144 -3.76 -7.95 2.48
C GLU A 144 -3.96 -8.78 3.77
N GLU A 145 -4.64 -9.93 3.65
CA GLU A 145 -4.25 -11.06 4.50
C GLU A 145 -2.72 -11.15 4.46
N PRO A 146 -2.04 -11.41 5.59
CA PRO A 146 -0.59 -11.49 5.63
C PRO A 146 -0.14 -12.53 4.58
N PHE A 147 0.29 -12.02 3.43
CA PHE A 147 0.68 -12.75 2.22
C PHE A 147 -0.42 -13.65 1.63
N PRO A 148 -0.58 -13.73 0.30
CA PRO A 148 -1.28 -14.87 -0.26
C PRO A 148 -0.53 -16.11 0.21
N LYS A 149 -1.16 -16.93 1.04
CA LYS A 149 -0.63 -18.25 1.41
C LYS A 149 -0.41 -19.00 0.11
N VAL A 150 0.83 -19.05 -0.36
CA VAL A 150 1.18 -19.87 -1.52
C VAL A 150 0.93 -21.30 -1.05
N ASN A 151 -0.10 -21.97 -1.52
CA ASN A 151 -0.43 -23.33 -1.08
C ASN A 151 0.60 -24.29 -1.68
N TYR A 152 1.69 -24.56 -0.96
CA TYR A 152 2.65 -25.58 -1.35
C TYR A 152 2.09 -26.94 -0.96
N SER A 153 1.63 -27.69 -1.96
CA SER A 153 1.23 -29.07 -1.74
C SER A 153 2.46 -29.98 -1.72
N VAL A 154 2.66 -30.68 -0.61
CA VAL A 154 3.63 -31.78 -0.55
C VAL A 154 3.37 -32.75 -1.72
N PRO A 155 4.38 -33.08 -2.56
CA PRO A 155 4.19 -33.95 -3.71
C PRO A 155 3.54 -35.29 -3.32
N THR A 156 2.64 -35.79 -4.17
CA THR A 156 1.98 -37.07 -3.89
C THR A 156 3.01 -38.21 -3.92
N GLY A 157 3.21 -38.90 -2.80
CA GLY A 157 4.25 -39.93 -2.66
C GLY A 157 5.60 -39.42 -2.13
N ALA A 158 5.63 -38.18 -1.63
CA ALA A 158 6.75 -37.57 -0.94
C ALA A 158 7.36 -38.43 0.18
N SER A 159 8.69 -38.42 0.26
CA SER A 159 9.49 -39.10 1.29
C SER A 159 9.19 -38.59 2.70
N THR A 160 8.75 -37.33 2.84
CA THR A 160 8.35 -36.73 4.11
C THR A 160 7.03 -35.97 3.94
N LYS A 161 6.37 -35.69 5.06
CA LYS A 161 5.18 -34.83 5.08
C LYS A 161 5.50 -33.39 5.49
N ASN A 162 6.78 -33.10 5.74
CA ASN A 162 7.21 -31.76 6.12
C ASN A 162 7.41 -30.93 4.84
N PRO A 163 6.64 -29.86 4.61
CA PRO A 163 6.82 -28.97 3.47
C PRO A 163 8.19 -28.29 3.43
N GLU A 164 8.79 -28.01 4.59
CA GLU A 164 10.14 -27.40 4.68
C GLU A 164 11.23 -28.28 4.06
N ASP A 165 10.92 -29.57 3.83
CA ASP A 165 11.80 -30.48 3.14
C ASP A 165 11.74 -30.33 1.61
N TYR A 166 10.89 -29.45 1.09
CA TYR A 166 10.66 -29.23 -0.33
C TYR A 166 10.88 -27.77 -0.70
N ASN A 167 11.44 -27.53 -1.87
CA ASN A 167 11.51 -26.18 -2.45
C ASN A 167 10.19 -25.80 -3.17
N SER A 168 10.08 -24.57 -3.64
CA SER A 168 8.99 -23.98 -4.44
C SER A 168 8.64 -24.81 -5.67
N LYS A 169 9.62 -25.53 -6.23
CA LYS A 169 9.44 -26.44 -7.38
C LYS A 169 8.90 -27.82 -6.98
N GLY A 170 8.71 -28.08 -5.69
CA GLY A 170 8.25 -29.36 -5.15
C GLY A 170 9.32 -30.46 -5.14
N GLU A 171 10.60 -30.11 -5.26
CA GLU A 171 11.72 -31.04 -5.15
C GLU A 171 12.14 -31.20 -3.70
N TYR A 172 12.48 -32.44 -3.28
CA TYR A 172 12.97 -32.68 -1.92
C TYR A 172 14.34 -32.01 -1.74
N LYS A 173 14.33 -30.87 -1.04
CA LYS A 173 15.49 -30.06 -0.73
C LYS A 173 15.24 -29.33 0.60
N PRO A 174 15.52 -29.99 1.74
CA PRO A 174 15.33 -29.36 3.04
C PRO A 174 16.19 -28.12 3.21
N VAL A 175 15.66 -27.06 3.81
CA VAL A 175 16.37 -25.79 4.05
C VAL A 175 17.74 -26.02 4.70
N LYS A 176 17.82 -26.95 5.67
CA LYS A 176 19.08 -27.33 6.36
C LYS A 176 20.16 -27.91 5.46
N ASN A 177 19.80 -28.36 4.27
CA ASN A 177 20.69 -28.95 3.27
C ASN A 177 20.96 -27.99 2.09
N MET A 178 20.34 -26.81 2.07
CA MET A 178 20.57 -25.80 1.05
C MET A 178 21.83 -25.00 1.36
N THR A 179 22.54 -24.56 0.31
CA THR A 179 23.56 -23.52 0.45
C THR A 179 22.91 -22.15 0.66
N GLN A 180 23.69 -21.17 1.10
CA GLN A 180 23.19 -19.81 1.30
C GLN A 180 22.58 -19.22 0.02
N ASP A 181 23.30 -19.34 -1.10
CA ASP A 181 22.81 -18.87 -2.40
C ASP A 181 21.50 -19.57 -2.80
N GLU A 182 21.36 -20.86 -2.48
CA GLU A 182 20.13 -21.61 -2.75
C GLU A 182 18.97 -21.16 -1.87
N ILE A 183 19.21 -20.83 -0.59
CA ILE A 183 18.18 -20.29 0.31
C ILE A 183 17.70 -18.92 -0.18
N GLN A 184 18.64 -18.06 -0.61
CA GLN A 184 18.32 -16.75 -1.16
C GLN A 184 17.51 -16.87 -2.46
N ASP A 185 17.97 -17.66 -3.42
CA ASP A 185 17.27 -17.89 -4.69
C ASP A 185 15.85 -18.46 -4.48
N GLU A 186 15.70 -19.29 -3.45
CA GLU A 186 14.43 -19.90 -3.08
C GLU A 186 13.47 -18.88 -2.47
N LEU A 187 13.96 -18.08 -1.51
CA LEU A 187 13.18 -17.03 -0.88
C LEU A 187 12.75 -15.98 -1.91
N GLU A 188 13.65 -15.56 -2.80
CA GLU A 188 13.34 -14.65 -3.89
C GLU A 188 12.27 -15.23 -4.83
N GLN A 189 12.36 -16.50 -5.21
CA GLN A 189 11.33 -17.18 -6.01
C GLN A 189 9.98 -17.23 -5.30
N MET A 190 9.96 -17.58 -4.02
CA MET A 190 8.73 -17.65 -3.24
C MET A 190 8.07 -16.27 -3.09
N LEU A 191 8.88 -15.23 -2.86
CA LEU A 191 8.44 -13.85 -2.81
C LEU A 191 7.92 -13.38 -4.17
N ASP A 192 8.64 -13.67 -5.26
CA ASP A 192 8.25 -13.28 -6.62
C ASP A 192 6.96 -13.98 -7.09
N GLU A 193 6.80 -15.28 -6.80
CA GLU A 193 5.59 -16.05 -7.10
C GLU A 193 4.38 -15.60 -6.25
N SER A 194 4.62 -15.23 -4.99
CA SER A 194 3.59 -14.73 -4.08
C SER A 194 3.08 -13.34 -4.49
N LEU A 195 3.95 -12.48 -5.04
CA LEU A 195 3.69 -11.05 -5.11
C LEU A 195 3.99 -10.39 -6.46
N ASN A 196 4.16 -11.20 -7.52
CA ASN A 196 4.03 -10.78 -8.92
C ASN A 196 4.98 -9.62 -9.28
N GLY A 197 6.27 -9.72 -8.91
CA GLY A 197 7.36 -8.94 -9.51
C GLY A 197 8.10 -7.90 -8.66
N ASN A 198 7.76 -7.65 -7.38
CA ASN A 198 8.38 -6.56 -6.58
C ASN A 198 8.50 -6.85 -5.07
N SER A 199 8.67 -8.13 -4.72
CA SER A 199 8.54 -8.63 -3.34
C SER A 199 9.83 -8.99 -2.62
N ALA A 200 10.95 -9.01 -3.33
CA ALA A 200 12.25 -9.26 -2.72
C ALA A 200 12.61 -8.24 -1.63
N ASP A 201 11.89 -7.11 -1.59
CA ASP A 201 12.09 -6.01 -0.67
C ASP A 201 11.37 -6.15 0.69
N TYR A 202 10.54 -7.17 0.90
CA TYR A 202 9.71 -7.30 2.11
C TYR A 202 9.79 -8.70 2.73
N ASN A 203 9.73 -8.77 4.06
CA ASN A 203 9.62 -10.04 4.81
C ASN A 203 8.17 -10.55 4.87
N SER A 204 7.93 -11.77 5.33
CA SER A 204 6.62 -12.45 5.54
C SER A 204 5.70 -11.78 6.56
N LYS A 205 6.12 -10.67 7.17
CA LYS A 205 5.27 -9.82 8.01
C LYS A 205 4.83 -8.55 7.28
N GLY A 206 5.29 -8.33 6.05
CA GLY A 206 4.99 -7.14 5.26
C GLY A 206 5.87 -5.94 5.62
N GLU A 207 6.95 -6.15 6.38
CA GLU A 207 7.92 -5.10 6.71
C GLU A 207 8.95 -5.02 5.58
N TYR A 208 9.32 -3.80 5.18
CA TYR A 208 10.37 -3.58 4.19
C TYR A 208 11.69 -4.08 4.77
N LYS A 209 12.19 -5.17 4.19
CA LYS A 209 13.45 -5.81 4.52
C LYS A 209 13.94 -6.63 3.33
N PRO A 210 14.70 -6.00 2.40
CA PRO A 210 15.20 -6.69 1.23
C PRO A 210 16.06 -7.90 1.57
N VAL A 211 16.04 -8.93 0.73
CA VAL A 211 16.84 -10.14 0.94
C VAL A 211 18.33 -9.81 1.07
N GLU A 212 18.81 -8.81 0.33
CA GLU A 212 20.19 -8.33 0.39
C GLU A 212 20.53 -7.61 1.70
N GLU A 213 19.54 -7.17 2.46
CA GLU A 213 19.68 -6.51 3.77
C GLU A 213 19.49 -7.47 4.96
N MET A 214 19.10 -8.73 4.72
CA MET A 214 18.88 -9.73 5.76
C MET A 214 20.17 -10.47 6.14
N THR A 215 20.33 -10.82 7.42
CA THR A 215 21.39 -11.76 7.82
C THR A 215 21.03 -13.19 7.41
N GLN A 216 22.03 -14.07 7.39
CA GLN A 216 21.84 -15.48 7.04
C GLN A 216 20.78 -16.17 7.93
N GLU A 217 20.77 -15.86 9.22
CA GLU A 217 19.78 -16.40 10.17
C GLU A 217 18.38 -15.85 9.90
N GLU A 218 18.29 -14.60 9.45
CA GLU A 218 17.03 -13.95 9.12
C GLU A 218 16.43 -14.53 7.84
N ILE A 219 17.24 -14.68 6.77
CA ILE A 219 16.81 -15.31 5.51
C ILE A 219 16.31 -16.75 5.77
N GLN A 220 17.02 -17.52 6.60
CA GLN A 220 16.61 -18.87 6.92
C GLN A 220 15.28 -18.90 7.70
N ALA A 221 15.14 -18.06 8.73
CA ALA A 221 13.91 -17.98 9.52
C ALA A 221 12.71 -17.53 8.66
N GLU A 222 12.96 -16.62 7.73
CA GLU A 222 11.98 -16.09 6.79
C GLU A 222 11.44 -17.18 5.85
N LEU A 223 12.36 -17.94 5.26
CA LEU A 223 12.02 -19.06 4.38
C LEU A 223 11.27 -20.17 5.13
N GLU A 224 11.73 -20.53 6.34
CA GLU A 224 11.05 -21.51 7.20
C GLU A 224 9.63 -21.04 7.58
N GLN A 225 9.46 -19.75 7.89
CA GLN A 225 8.15 -19.18 8.23
C GLN A 225 7.20 -19.20 7.02
N MET A 226 7.65 -18.77 5.84
CA MET A 226 6.82 -18.78 4.62
C MET A 226 6.38 -20.20 4.23
N LEU A 227 7.28 -21.19 4.37
CA LEU A 227 6.98 -22.60 4.12
C LEU A 227 6.00 -23.17 5.17
N GLY A 228 6.05 -22.70 6.42
CA GLY A 228 5.11 -23.07 7.48
C GLY A 228 3.71 -22.46 7.29
N ASP A 229 3.64 -21.15 7.04
CA ASP A 229 2.39 -20.37 6.94
C ASP A 229 1.55 -20.80 5.73
N SER A 230 2.21 -21.24 4.66
CA SER A 230 1.64 -21.87 3.45
C SER A 230 0.61 -22.96 3.75
N LEU A 231 0.73 -23.65 4.89
CA LEU A 231 -0.07 -24.83 5.24
C LEU A 231 -0.96 -24.65 6.47
N GLY A 232 -1.04 -23.42 7.01
CA GLY A 232 -1.97 -23.07 8.08
C GLY A 232 -1.71 -23.78 9.41
N GLN A 233 -0.44 -24.00 9.75
CA GLN A 233 -0.02 -24.33 11.13
C GLN A 233 0.15 -23.07 11.97
#